data_AF-A0A937SHC5-F1
#
_entry.id   AF-A0A937SHC5-F1
#
_cell.length_a   1.000
_cell.length_b   1.000
_cell.length_c   1.000
_cell.angle_alpha   90.00
_cell.angle_beta   90.00
_cell.angle_gamma   90.00
#
_symmetry.space_group_name_H-M   'P 1'
#
loop_
_entity.id
_entity.type
_entity.pdbx_description
1 polymer ?
#
loop_
_entity_poly.entity_id
_entity_poly.type
_entity_poly.pdbx_seq_one_letter_code
_entity_poly.pdbx_strand_id
1 'polypeptide(L)'
;MPMRRADRRDNSDDNSIHNPTSRQSEPTPPHELRSLLLKARSDRDELRQSNQTLEQEAQQNHQLYLEAQQKHQSALTLYQEEQHRYRSTLTLYQESHTQAQTYLTLYNQEQSRTIELSAKYETADAERQHYLTLYTQVQDDLKFERRSKAGIKGWETRRKRENERLKQEIGEMSLMLRDSMNREEGALTNLDAIATRMDRIQSLINSVDEEPTNNPLGLLQKFKRIWQTVKDILAE
;
A
#
# COMPACT_ATOMS: atom_id res chain seq x y z
N MET A 1 -16.76 139.67 -36.09
CA MET A 1 -16.34 139.91 -37.49
C MET A 1 -14.94 139.33 -37.67
N PRO A 2 -14.76 138.18 -38.34
CA PRO A 2 -13.41 137.66 -38.62
C PRO A 2 -12.77 138.49 -39.75
N MET A 3 -11.57 139.02 -39.51
CA MET A 3 -10.80 139.84 -40.46
C MET A 3 -10.41 139.05 -41.73
N ARG A 4 -10.49 139.70 -42.90
CA ARG A 4 -10.10 139.14 -44.22
C ARG A 4 -8.59 138.95 -44.31
N ARG A 5 -8.15 137.88 -44.99
CA ARG A 5 -6.75 137.42 -45.10
C ARG A 5 -5.73 138.41 -45.71
N ALA A 6 -6.17 139.51 -46.31
CA ALA A 6 -5.29 140.47 -47.00
C ALA A 6 -4.66 141.55 -46.08
N ASP A 7 -5.12 141.68 -44.83
CA ASP A 7 -4.62 142.67 -43.86
C ASP A 7 -3.57 142.11 -42.87
N ARG A 8 -3.09 140.87 -43.08
CA ARG A 8 -2.18 140.16 -42.18
C ARG A 8 -0.72 140.42 -42.56
N ARG A 9 0.12 140.85 -41.59
CA ARG A 9 1.51 141.29 -41.83
C ARG A 9 2.53 140.14 -41.95
N ASP A 10 2.20 138.93 -41.52
CA ASP A 10 3.09 137.76 -41.56
C ASP A 10 2.34 136.42 -41.37
N ASN A 11 2.91 135.33 -41.92
CA ASN A 11 2.36 133.96 -41.85
C ASN A 11 2.35 133.34 -40.43
N SER A 12 2.76 134.08 -39.40
CA SER A 12 2.85 133.61 -38.00
C SER A 12 1.54 133.72 -37.22
N ASP A 13 0.53 134.40 -37.75
CA ASP A 13 -0.73 134.68 -37.05
C ASP A 13 -1.64 133.45 -36.86
N ASP A 14 -1.62 132.48 -37.78
CA ASP A 14 -2.46 131.27 -37.64
C ASP A 14 -1.88 130.32 -36.56
N ASN A 15 -0.57 130.38 -36.26
CA ASN A 15 0.09 129.52 -35.26
C ASN A 15 -0.12 129.99 -33.81
N SER A 16 -0.29 131.31 -33.59
CA SER A 16 -0.50 131.92 -32.28
C SER A 16 -1.91 131.71 -31.71
N ILE A 17 -2.89 131.38 -32.58
CA ILE A 17 -4.28 131.11 -32.20
C ILE A 17 -4.48 129.65 -31.76
N HIS A 18 -3.76 128.70 -32.38
CA HIS A 18 -3.88 127.26 -32.06
C HIS A 18 -2.88 126.80 -30.98
N ASN A 19 -1.72 127.45 -30.90
CA ASN A 19 -0.76 127.31 -29.81
C ASN A 19 -0.53 128.70 -29.21
N PRO A 20 -1.42 129.20 -28.33
CA PRO A 20 -1.13 130.44 -27.62
C PRO A 20 0.19 130.21 -26.88
N THR A 21 1.23 130.96 -27.24
CA THR A 21 2.43 131.06 -26.41
C THR A 21 1.96 131.55 -25.06
N SER A 22 1.81 130.62 -24.12
CA SER A 22 1.50 130.95 -22.73
C SER A 22 2.50 132.01 -22.31
N ARG A 23 2.00 133.09 -21.71
CA ARG A 23 2.85 134.04 -20.97
C ARG A 23 3.88 133.22 -20.22
N GLN A 24 5.18 133.52 -20.39
CA GLN A 24 6.22 132.89 -19.59
C GLN A 24 5.75 132.98 -18.15
N SER A 25 5.40 131.82 -17.57
CA SER A 25 5.09 131.74 -16.16
C SER A 25 6.29 132.32 -15.44
N GLU A 26 6.05 133.27 -14.53
CA GLU A 26 7.11 133.84 -13.71
C GLU A 26 8.00 132.70 -13.20
N PRO A 27 9.34 132.84 -13.27
CA PRO A 27 10.23 131.79 -12.79
C PRO A 27 9.84 131.49 -11.36
N THR A 28 9.55 130.22 -11.07
CA THR A 28 9.14 129.76 -9.75
C THR A 28 10.06 130.38 -8.72
N PRO A 29 9.53 131.07 -7.69
CA PRO A 29 10.36 131.78 -6.73
C PRO A 29 11.38 130.78 -6.14
N PRO A 30 12.64 131.18 -5.90
CA PRO A 30 13.73 130.27 -5.57
C PRO A 30 13.46 129.31 -4.40
N HIS A 31 12.54 129.69 -3.51
CA HIS A 31 12.09 128.89 -2.38
C HIS A 31 11.17 127.72 -2.79
N GLU A 32 10.29 127.89 -3.79
CA GLU A 32 9.43 126.82 -4.33
C GLU A 32 10.22 125.83 -5.18
N LEU A 33 11.22 126.32 -5.92
CA LEU A 33 12.14 125.47 -6.66
C LEU A 33 12.98 124.58 -5.72
N ARG A 34 13.38 125.13 -4.56
CA ARG A 34 14.03 124.36 -3.49
C ARG A 34 13.11 123.31 -2.87
N SER A 35 11.84 123.64 -2.60
CA SER A 35 10.90 122.68 -2.01
C SER A 35 10.57 121.54 -2.99
N LEU A 36 10.43 121.84 -4.29
CA LEU A 36 10.27 120.84 -5.35
C LEU A 36 11.50 119.95 -5.50
N LEU A 37 12.72 120.52 -5.43
CA LEU A 37 13.95 119.73 -5.47
C LEU A 37 14.12 118.84 -4.24
N LEU A 38 13.75 119.32 -3.05
CA LEU A 38 13.74 118.53 -1.82
C LEU A 38 12.75 117.35 -1.94
N LYS A 39 11.55 117.61 -2.44
CA LYS A 39 10.54 116.59 -2.70
C LYS A 39 10.98 115.57 -3.76
N ALA A 40 11.53 116.03 -4.88
CA ALA A 40 12.03 115.12 -5.91
C ALA A 40 13.20 114.24 -5.41
N ARG A 41 14.02 114.75 -4.48
CA ARG A 41 15.08 113.96 -3.83
C ARG A 41 14.50 112.95 -2.83
N SER A 42 13.53 113.34 -2.00
CA SER A 42 12.85 112.39 -1.10
C SER A 42 12.15 111.29 -1.88
N ASP A 43 11.39 111.64 -2.93
CA ASP A 43 10.66 110.69 -3.76
C ASP A 43 11.65 109.73 -4.48
N ARG A 44 12.79 110.24 -4.95
CA ARG A 44 13.86 109.41 -5.53
C ARG A 44 14.47 108.45 -4.51
N ASP A 45 14.72 108.92 -3.30
CA ASP A 45 15.36 108.11 -2.25
C ASP A 45 14.38 107.06 -1.70
N GLU A 46 13.08 107.40 -1.59
CA GLU A 46 11.99 106.45 -1.29
C GLU A 46 11.83 105.41 -2.40
N LEU A 47 11.84 105.82 -3.67
CA LEU A 47 11.81 104.89 -4.81
C LEU A 47 13.02 103.97 -4.84
N ARG A 48 14.20 104.44 -4.43
CA ARG A 48 15.40 103.60 -4.32
C ARG A 48 15.25 102.56 -3.21
N GLN A 49 14.76 102.97 -2.04
CA GLN A 49 14.50 102.02 -0.94
C GLN A 49 13.43 100.99 -1.33
N SER A 50 12.34 101.44 -1.95
CA SER A 50 11.26 100.57 -2.42
C SER A 50 11.74 99.58 -3.50
N ASN A 51 12.56 100.01 -4.46
CA ASN A 51 13.16 99.10 -5.44
C ASN A 51 14.11 98.09 -4.79
N GLN A 52 14.93 98.51 -3.82
CA GLN A 52 15.82 97.60 -3.09
C GLN A 52 15.04 96.54 -2.30
N THR A 53 13.94 96.91 -1.63
CA THR A 53 13.09 95.94 -0.92
C THR A 53 12.40 94.99 -1.90
N LEU A 54 11.88 95.51 -3.02
CA LEU A 54 11.28 94.70 -4.08
C LEU A 54 12.29 93.70 -4.68
N GLU A 55 13.53 94.12 -4.90
CA GLU A 55 14.60 93.24 -5.40
C GLU A 55 14.92 92.12 -4.40
N GLN A 56 14.99 92.44 -3.10
CA GLN A 56 15.21 91.44 -2.05
C GLN A 56 14.04 90.46 -1.93
N GLU A 57 12.80 90.95 -1.96
CA GLU A 57 11.60 90.12 -1.96
C GLU A 57 11.52 89.22 -3.19
N ALA A 58 11.87 89.74 -4.37
CA ALA A 58 11.94 88.94 -5.61
C ALA A 58 12.99 87.83 -5.52
N GLN A 59 14.16 88.13 -4.94
CA GLN A 59 15.21 87.12 -4.71
C GLN A 59 14.77 86.05 -3.72
N GLN A 60 14.14 86.43 -2.61
CA GLN A 60 13.61 85.48 -1.62
C GLN A 60 12.52 84.59 -2.21
N ASN A 61 11.57 85.18 -2.94
CA ASN A 61 10.51 84.42 -3.62
C ASN A 61 11.08 83.46 -4.66
N HIS A 62 12.11 83.87 -5.40
CA HIS A 62 12.79 82.98 -6.35
C HIS A 62 13.48 81.81 -5.65
N GLN A 63 14.15 82.03 -4.51
CA GLN A 63 14.75 80.96 -3.70
C GLN A 63 13.69 79.98 -3.19
N LEU A 64 12.59 80.50 -2.63
CA LEU A 64 11.48 79.66 -2.16
C LEU A 64 10.87 78.83 -3.29
N TYR A 65 10.76 79.38 -4.50
CA TYR A 65 10.29 78.66 -5.67
C TYR A 65 11.23 77.50 -6.05
N LEU A 66 12.54 77.75 -6.07
CA LEU A 66 13.53 76.72 -6.36
C LEU A 66 13.52 75.61 -5.30
N GLU A 67 13.43 75.96 -4.02
CA GLU A 67 13.30 74.98 -2.95
C GLU A 67 12.02 74.15 -3.07
N ALA A 68 10.88 74.79 -3.37
CA ALA A 68 9.62 74.10 -3.58
C ALA A 68 9.69 73.14 -4.77
N GLN A 69 10.35 73.54 -5.85
CA GLN A 69 10.57 72.70 -7.03
C GLN A 69 11.46 71.49 -6.71
N GLN A 70 12.56 71.70 -5.98
CA GLN A 70 13.44 70.61 -5.53
C GLN A 70 12.72 69.65 -4.60
N LYS A 71 11.96 70.16 -3.62
CA LYS A 71 11.14 69.34 -2.71
C LYS A 71 10.13 68.51 -3.50
N HIS A 72 9.44 69.12 -4.47
CA HIS A 72 8.49 68.40 -5.32
C HIS A 72 9.15 67.29 -6.13
N GLN A 73 10.31 67.55 -6.74
CA GLN A 73 11.06 66.53 -7.47
C GLN A 73 11.49 65.38 -6.54
N SER A 74 11.99 65.69 -5.35
CA SER A 74 12.39 64.67 -4.38
C SER A 74 11.21 63.82 -3.88
N ALA A 75 10.03 64.42 -3.68
CA ALA A 75 8.83 63.69 -3.31
C ALA A 75 8.37 62.73 -4.42
N LEU A 76 8.52 63.15 -5.68
CA LEU A 76 8.13 62.36 -6.83
C LEU A 76 9.06 61.14 -7.03
N THR A 77 10.37 61.31 -6.82
CA THR A 77 11.32 60.18 -6.85
C THR A 77 11.06 59.18 -5.74
N LEU A 78 10.84 59.65 -4.50
CA LEU A 78 10.52 58.78 -3.36
C LEU A 78 9.22 58.00 -3.59
N TYR A 79 8.19 58.65 -4.15
CA TYR A 79 6.95 57.97 -4.48
C TYR A 79 7.14 56.86 -5.53
N GLN A 80 7.97 57.11 -6.55
CA GLN A 80 8.29 56.10 -7.56
C GLN A 80 9.06 54.92 -6.94
N GLU A 81 10.05 55.19 -6.09
CA GLU A 81 10.79 54.16 -5.38
C GLU A 81 9.89 53.29 -4.51
N GLU A 82 8.97 53.89 -3.76
CA GLU A 82 7.98 53.17 -2.95
C GLU A 82 7.02 52.33 -3.81
N GLN A 83 6.60 52.84 -4.97
CA GLN A 83 5.81 52.05 -5.93
C GLN A 83 6.60 50.83 -6.45
N HIS A 84 7.88 51.00 -6.74
CA HIS A 84 8.75 49.90 -7.16
C HIS A 84 8.93 48.86 -6.05
N ARG A 85 9.18 49.31 -4.82
CA ARG A 85 9.29 48.44 -3.64
C ARG A 85 8.00 47.65 -3.40
N TYR A 86 6.85 48.32 -3.43
CA TYR A 86 5.56 47.68 -3.25
C TYR A 86 5.32 46.59 -4.31
N ARG A 87 5.58 46.90 -5.58
CA ARG A 87 5.45 45.92 -6.68
C ARG A 87 6.36 44.71 -6.47
N SER A 88 7.62 44.94 -6.09
CA SER A 88 8.57 43.87 -5.82
C SER A 88 8.15 42.99 -4.63
N THR A 89 7.61 43.57 -3.57
CA THR A 89 7.13 42.81 -2.42
C THR A 89 5.90 41.98 -2.78
N LEU A 90 4.99 42.54 -3.60
CA LEU A 90 3.81 41.84 -4.06
C LEU A 90 4.16 40.62 -4.93
N THR A 91 5.16 40.73 -5.82
CA THR A 91 5.61 39.59 -6.63
C THR A 91 6.24 38.50 -5.77
N LEU A 92 7.09 38.86 -4.80
CA LEU A 92 7.69 37.90 -3.87
C LEU A 92 6.63 37.17 -3.02
N TYR A 93 5.60 37.90 -2.58
CA TYR A 93 4.49 37.30 -1.85
C TYR A 93 3.71 36.30 -2.71
N GLN A 94 3.43 36.64 -3.98
CA GLN A 94 2.75 35.73 -4.91
C GLN A 94 3.59 34.48 -5.17
N GLU A 95 4.88 34.63 -5.43
CA GLU A 95 5.81 33.51 -5.60
C GLU A 95 5.82 32.61 -4.38
N SER A 96 5.98 33.17 -3.18
CA SER A 96 5.94 32.42 -1.92
C SER A 96 4.60 31.69 -1.73
N HIS A 97 3.48 32.33 -2.07
CA HIS A 97 2.17 31.71 -1.99
C HIS A 97 2.03 30.51 -2.94
N THR A 98 2.48 30.66 -4.19
CA THR A 98 2.48 29.55 -5.16
C THR A 98 3.39 28.40 -4.70
N GLN A 99 4.57 28.71 -4.17
CA GLN A 99 5.48 27.70 -3.61
C GLN A 99 4.82 26.95 -2.46
N ALA A 100 4.20 27.64 -1.50
CA ALA A 100 3.50 27.01 -0.38
C ALA A 100 2.38 26.08 -0.86
N GLN A 101 1.62 26.48 -1.88
CA GLN A 101 0.60 25.62 -2.50
C GLN A 101 1.22 24.37 -3.13
N THR A 102 2.33 24.52 -3.87
CA THR A 102 3.02 23.36 -4.46
C THR A 102 3.50 22.38 -3.38
N TYR A 103 4.07 22.86 -2.28
CA TYR A 103 4.48 22.01 -1.17
C TYR A 103 3.31 21.25 -0.53
N LEU A 104 2.16 21.92 -0.36
CA LEU A 104 0.95 21.25 0.15
C LEU A 104 0.48 20.14 -0.80
N THR A 105 0.53 20.36 -2.12
CA THR A 105 0.16 19.31 -3.08
C THR A 105 1.10 18.11 -3.02
N LEU A 106 2.41 18.34 -2.94
CA LEU A 106 3.40 17.27 -2.81
C LEU A 106 3.24 16.49 -1.49
N TYR A 107 3.00 17.21 -0.39
CA TYR A 107 2.75 16.58 0.90
C TYR A 107 1.52 15.65 0.85
N ASN A 108 0.42 16.11 0.25
CA ASN A 108 -0.78 15.30 0.09
C ASN A 108 -0.54 14.06 -0.80
N GLN A 109 0.27 14.19 -1.85
CA GLN A 109 0.66 13.06 -2.71
C GLN A 109 1.51 12.02 -1.97
N GLU A 110 2.47 12.46 -1.16
CA GLU A 110 3.27 11.54 -0.34
C GLU A 110 2.42 10.88 0.76
N GLN A 111 1.42 11.60 1.30
CA GLN A 111 0.47 11.02 2.24
C GLN A 111 -0.37 9.92 1.58
N SER A 112 -0.90 10.14 0.37
CA SER A 112 -1.65 9.10 -0.36
C SER A 112 -0.76 7.91 -0.71
N ARG A 113 0.48 8.17 -1.14
CA ARG A 113 1.46 7.12 -1.44
C ARG A 113 1.79 6.26 -0.22
N THR A 114 1.90 6.89 0.95
CA THR A 114 2.14 6.18 2.21
C THR A 114 0.97 5.27 2.58
N ILE A 115 -0.27 5.74 2.39
CA ILE A 115 -1.48 4.93 2.61
C ILE A 115 -1.51 3.71 1.68
N GLU A 116 -1.23 3.91 0.39
CA GLU A 116 -1.17 2.80 -0.57
C GLU A 116 -0.08 1.78 -0.22
N LEU A 117 1.10 2.25 0.22
CA LEU A 117 2.18 1.38 0.62
C LEU A 117 1.83 0.58 1.89
N SER A 118 1.17 1.21 2.86
CA SER A 118 0.68 0.54 4.06
C SER A 118 -0.31 -0.58 3.71
N ALA A 119 -1.27 -0.30 2.82
CA ALA A 119 -2.23 -1.29 2.37
C ALA A 119 -1.54 -2.49 1.70
N LYS A 120 -0.56 -2.25 0.82
CA LYS A 120 0.23 -3.33 0.18
C LYS A 120 1.03 -4.16 1.19
N TYR A 121 1.54 -3.51 2.23
CA TYR A 121 2.28 -4.19 3.29
C TYR A 121 1.35 -5.10 4.11
N GLU A 122 0.16 -4.61 4.46
CA GLU A 122 -0.86 -5.39 5.17
C GLU A 122 -1.31 -6.61 4.36
N THR A 123 -1.54 -6.47 3.05
CA THR A 123 -1.88 -7.60 2.19
C THR A 123 -0.76 -8.63 2.13
N ALA A 124 0.49 -8.19 1.98
CA ALA A 124 1.64 -9.08 1.93
C ALA A 124 1.87 -9.81 3.27
N ASP A 125 1.62 -9.15 4.41
CA ASP A 125 1.72 -9.82 5.71
C ASP A 125 0.59 -10.84 5.90
N ALA A 126 -0.63 -10.53 5.46
CA ALA A 126 -1.74 -11.49 5.47
C ALA A 126 -1.44 -12.74 4.62
N GLU A 127 -0.88 -12.55 3.42
CA GLU A 127 -0.42 -13.66 2.56
C GLU A 127 0.68 -14.47 3.24
N ARG A 128 1.67 -13.81 3.85
CA ARG A 128 2.75 -14.46 4.59
C ARG A 128 2.20 -15.33 5.73
N GLN A 129 1.25 -14.79 6.52
CA GLN A 129 0.60 -15.53 7.60
C GLN A 129 -0.20 -16.73 7.07
N HIS A 130 -0.88 -16.57 5.93
CA HIS A 130 -1.58 -17.67 5.26
C HIS A 130 -0.62 -18.79 4.86
N TYR A 131 0.50 -18.47 4.21
CA TYR A 131 1.52 -19.46 3.84
C TYR A 131 2.15 -20.15 5.04
N LEU A 132 2.41 -19.43 6.13
CA LEU A 132 2.88 -20.02 7.38
C LEU A 132 1.88 -21.03 7.94
N THR A 133 0.60 -20.69 7.93
CA THR A 133 -0.48 -21.58 8.38
C THR A 133 -0.52 -22.86 7.54
N LEU A 134 -0.53 -22.72 6.20
CA LEU A 134 -0.50 -23.87 5.29
C LEU A 134 0.73 -24.74 5.49
N TYR A 135 1.91 -24.13 5.65
CA TYR A 135 3.15 -24.85 5.90
C TYR A 135 3.07 -25.68 7.19
N THR A 136 2.58 -25.10 8.28
CA THR A 136 2.41 -25.82 9.54
C THR A 136 1.41 -26.97 9.41
N GLN A 137 0.30 -26.76 8.69
CA GLN A 137 -0.69 -27.80 8.44
C GLN A 137 -0.09 -28.98 7.66
N VAL A 138 0.62 -28.69 6.55
CA VAL A 138 1.29 -29.74 5.74
C VAL A 138 2.33 -30.50 6.57
N GLN A 139 3.05 -29.81 7.45
CA GLN A 139 4.01 -30.46 8.33
C GLN A 139 3.32 -31.44 9.31
N ASP A 140 2.16 -31.07 9.83
CA ASP A 140 1.39 -31.92 10.74
C ASP A 140 0.70 -33.08 10.02
N ASP A 141 0.17 -32.85 8.82
CA ASP A 141 -0.37 -33.90 7.95
C ASP A 141 0.70 -34.93 7.61
N LEU A 142 1.93 -34.48 7.30
CA LEU A 142 3.06 -35.36 7.04
C LEU A 142 3.45 -36.20 8.27
N LYS A 143 3.43 -35.60 9.47
CA LYS A 143 3.67 -36.34 10.72
C LYS A 143 2.58 -37.37 10.95
N PHE A 144 1.32 -37.02 10.72
CA PHE A 144 0.18 -37.92 10.84
C PHE A 144 0.28 -39.09 9.87
N GLU A 145 0.56 -38.84 8.59
CA GLU A 145 0.77 -39.88 7.59
C GLU A 145 1.88 -40.84 7.98
N ARG A 146 3.02 -40.33 8.44
CA ARG A 146 4.15 -41.16 8.89
C ARG A 146 3.75 -42.08 10.05
N ARG A 147 3.00 -41.55 11.03
CA ARG A 147 2.47 -42.35 12.16
C ARG A 147 1.47 -43.40 11.69
N SER A 148 0.55 -43.03 10.80
CA SER A 148 -0.46 -43.95 10.24
C SER A 148 0.20 -45.09 9.45
N LYS A 149 1.15 -44.79 8.56
CA LYS A 149 1.91 -45.80 7.79
C LYS A 149 2.69 -46.75 8.71
N ALA A 150 3.30 -46.23 9.79
CA ALA A 150 3.95 -47.06 10.80
C ALA A 150 2.96 -47.99 11.52
N GLY A 151 1.76 -47.49 11.85
CA GLY A 151 0.68 -48.27 12.46
C GLY A 151 0.17 -49.40 11.57
N ILE A 152 -0.11 -49.10 10.29
CA ILE A 152 -0.55 -50.09 9.29
C ILE A 152 0.50 -51.17 9.13
N LYS A 153 1.78 -50.80 8.92
CA LYS A 153 2.88 -51.76 8.78
C LYS A 153 3.03 -52.64 10.03
N GLY A 154 2.89 -52.05 11.21
CA GLY A 154 2.92 -52.78 12.48
C GLY A 154 1.77 -53.79 12.61
N TRP A 155 0.56 -53.40 12.23
CA TRP A 155 -0.60 -54.30 12.22
C TRP A 155 -0.45 -55.43 11.19
N GLU A 156 0.00 -55.12 9.99
CA GLU A 156 0.25 -56.11 8.93
C GLU A 156 1.30 -57.13 9.37
N THR A 157 2.38 -56.67 10.02
CA THR A 157 3.43 -57.55 10.56
C THR A 157 2.87 -58.47 11.66
N ARG A 158 2.04 -57.95 12.57
CA ARG A 158 1.39 -58.77 13.62
C ARG A 158 0.44 -59.80 13.02
N ARG A 159 -0.42 -59.37 12.09
CA ARG A 159 -1.38 -60.26 11.40
C ARG A 159 -0.68 -61.36 10.60
N LYS A 160 0.44 -61.05 9.93
CA LYS A 160 1.24 -62.05 9.21
C LYS A 160 1.84 -63.09 10.14
N ARG A 161 2.39 -62.68 11.29
CA ARG A 161 2.91 -63.61 12.31
C ARG A 161 1.81 -64.50 12.89
N GLU A 162 0.65 -63.92 13.20
CA GLU A 162 -0.49 -64.66 13.72
C GLU A 162 -1.01 -65.68 12.71
N ASN A 163 -1.16 -65.28 11.44
CA ASN A 163 -1.56 -66.20 10.38
C ASN A 163 -0.55 -67.35 10.20
N GLU A 164 0.74 -67.07 10.33
CA GLU A 164 1.76 -68.11 10.20
C GLU A 164 1.71 -69.10 11.37
N ARG A 165 1.50 -68.61 12.58
CA ARG A 165 1.25 -69.43 13.77
C ARG A 165 0.00 -70.31 13.58
N LEU A 166 -1.12 -69.73 13.16
CA LEU A 166 -2.35 -70.47 12.91
C LEU A 166 -2.19 -71.54 11.82
N LYS A 167 -1.41 -71.26 10.76
CA LYS A 167 -1.09 -72.27 9.74
C LYS A 167 -0.28 -73.44 10.30
N GLN A 168 0.69 -73.16 11.17
CA GLN A 168 1.47 -74.20 11.85
C GLN A 168 0.56 -75.06 12.73
N GLU A 169 -0.27 -74.44 13.57
CA GLU A 169 -1.22 -75.15 14.44
C GLU A 169 -2.23 -75.99 13.64
N ILE A 170 -2.78 -75.45 12.54
CA ILE A 170 -3.67 -76.21 11.62
C ILE A 170 -2.92 -77.38 10.97
N GLY A 171 -1.66 -77.18 10.58
CA GLY A 171 -0.82 -78.24 10.02
C GLY A 171 -0.57 -79.38 11.01
N GLU A 172 -0.23 -79.04 12.26
CA GLU A 172 -0.05 -80.00 13.35
C GLU A 172 -1.33 -80.79 13.64
N MET A 173 -2.48 -80.11 13.76
CA MET A 173 -3.77 -80.77 13.95
C MET A 173 -4.13 -81.68 12.77
N SER A 174 -3.81 -81.27 11.54
CA SER A 174 -4.07 -82.07 10.34
C SER A 174 -3.22 -83.35 10.31
N LEU A 175 -1.96 -83.27 10.76
CA LEU A 175 -1.10 -84.44 10.91
C LEU A 175 -1.64 -85.39 11.99
N MET A 176 -2.03 -84.86 13.16
CA MET A 176 -2.64 -85.67 14.23
C MET A 176 -3.92 -86.37 13.77
N LEU A 177 -4.78 -85.69 13.02
CA LEU A 177 -6.00 -86.28 12.46
C LEU A 177 -5.69 -87.38 11.45
N ARG A 178 -4.72 -87.16 10.55
CA ARG A 178 -4.28 -88.19 9.59
C ARG A 178 -3.72 -89.41 10.32
N ASP A 179 -2.88 -89.22 11.33
CA ASP A 179 -2.34 -90.32 12.14
C ASP A 179 -3.45 -91.08 12.89
N SER A 180 -4.46 -90.37 13.40
CA SER A 180 -5.62 -90.98 14.03
C SER A 180 -6.44 -91.82 13.05
N MET A 181 -6.73 -91.30 11.85
CA MET A 181 -7.46 -92.04 10.81
C MET A 181 -6.69 -93.27 10.33
N ASN A 182 -5.37 -93.15 10.13
CA ASN A 182 -4.54 -94.29 9.75
C ASN A 182 -4.54 -95.39 10.82
N ARG A 183 -4.58 -95.01 12.11
CA ARG A 183 -4.73 -95.97 13.21
C ARG A 183 -6.11 -96.62 13.22
N GLU A 184 -7.16 -95.87 12.92
CA GLU A 184 -8.52 -96.37 12.79
C GLU A 184 -8.65 -97.36 11.62
N GLU A 185 -8.12 -97.04 10.44
CA GLU A 185 -8.07 -97.96 9.29
C GLU A 185 -7.29 -99.24 9.64
N GLY A 186 -6.16 -99.11 10.34
CA GLY A 186 -5.43 -100.25 10.89
C GLY A 186 -6.26 -101.11 11.86
N ALA A 187 -7.08 -100.48 12.70
CA ALA A 187 -7.98 -101.20 13.61
C ALA A 187 -9.13 -101.90 12.85
N LEU A 188 -9.72 -101.23 11.84
CA LEU A 188 -10.78 -101.79 11.00
C LEU A 188 -10.29 -102.98 10.19
N THR A 189 -9.11 -102.89 9.57
CA THR A 189 -8.50 -104.00 8.82
C THR A 189 -8.21 -105.21 9.72
N ASN A 190 -7.73 -104.97 10.95
CA ASN A 190 -7.55 -106.03 11.94
C ASN A 190 -8.89 -106.68 12.36
N LEU A 191 -9.94 -105.88 12.55
CA LEU A 191 -11.28 -106.39 12.87
C LEU A 191 -11.87 -107.21 11.72
N ASP A 192 -11.69 -106.79 10.47
CA ASP A 192 -12.15 -107.53 9.29
C ASP A 192 -11.38 -108.87 9.12
N ALA A 193 -10.08 -108.88 9.41
CA ALA A 193 -9.29 -110.11 9.49
C ALA A 193 -9.82 -111.07 10.57
N ILE A 194 -10.26 -110.55 11.72
CA ILE A 194 -10.90 -111.36 12.77
C ILE A 194 -12.27 -111.86 12.30
N ALA A 195 -13.09 -111.02 11.67
CA ALA A 195 -14.41 -111.38 11.17
C ALA A 195 -14.32 -112.50 10.11
N THR A 196 -13.41 -112.38 9.14
CA THR A 196 -13.18 -113.43 8.12
C THR A 196 -12.66 -114.74 8.72
N ARG A 197 -11.86 -114.70 9.80
CA ARG A 197 -11.47 -115.90 10.55
C ARG A 197 -12.68 -116.52 11.26
N MET A 198 -13.53 -115.71 11.88
CA MET A 198 -14.77 -116.16 12.51
C MET A 198 -15.72 -116.80 11.50
N ASP A 199 -15.90 -116.21 10.32
CA ASP A 199 -16.72 -116.78 9.23
C ASP A 199 -16.16 -118.11 8.70
N ARG A 200 -14.83 -118.23 8.58
CA ARG A 200 -14.17 -119.49 8.24
C ARG A 200 -14.43 -120.56 9.30
N ILE A 201 -14.34 -120.21 10.58
CA ILE A 201 -14.67 -121.13 11.69
C ILE A 201 -16.16 -121.51 11.64
N GLN A 202 -17.05 -120.53 11.43
CA GLN A 202 -18.49 -120.76 11.39
C GLN A 202 -18.91 -121.64 10.20
N SER A 203 -18.31 -121.46 9.02
CA SER A 203 -18.58 -122.33 7.86
C SER A 203 -18.10 -123.77 8.08
N LEU A 204 -16.95 -123.96 8.73
CA LEU A 204 -16.49 -125.28 9.17
C LEU A 204 -17.45 -125.92 10.17
N ILE A 205 -18.00 -125.15 11.12
CA ILE A 205 -18.99 -125.63 12.08
C ILE A 205 -20.30 -126.01 11.37
N ASN A 206 -20.83 -125.14 10.50
CA ASN A 206 -22.07 -125.39 9.76
C ASN A 206 -21.95 -126.61 8.82
N SER A 207 -20.77 -126.88 8.28
CA SER A 207 -20.52 -128.07 7.45
C SER A 207 -20.67 -129.41 8.18
N VAL A 208 -20.72 -129.40 9.52
CA VAL A 208 -21.01 -130.58 10.34
C VAL A 208 -22.49 -130.97 10.27
N ASP A 209 -23.38 -129.99 10.11
CA ASP A 209 -24.84 -130.21 10.18
C ASP A 209 -25.44 -130.66 8.83
N GLU A 210 -24.79 -130.42 7.70
CA GLU A 210 -25.36 -130.69 6.36
C GLU A 210 -25.11 -132.12 5.81
N GLU A 211 -24.22 -132.93 6.40
CA GLU A 211 -23.93 -134.30 5.93
C GLU A 211 -24.39 -135.39 6.92
N PRO A 212 -25.34 -136.29 6.57
CA PRO A 212 -25.78 -137.36 7.48
C PRO A 212 -24.71 -138.45 7.62
N THR A 213 -23.91 -138.40 8.69
CA THR A 213 -22.94 -139.46 9.00
C THR A 213 -23.56 -140.56 9.87
N ASN A 214 -23.92 -141.68 9.26
CA ASN A 214 -24.48 -142.87 9.94
C ASN A 214 -23.46 -143.69 10.77
N ASN A 215 -22.35 -143.09 11.25
CA ASN A 215 -21.33 -143.80 12.04
C ASN A 215 -20.71 -142.91 13.15
N PRO A 216 -20.87 -143.25 14.44
CA PRO A 216 -20.40 -142.43 15.56
C PRO A 216 -18.88 -142.25 15.63
N LEU A 217 -18.10 -143.22 15.10
CA LEU A 217 -16.64 -143.11 15.07
C LEU A 217 -16.14 -142.11 14.01
N GLY A 218 -16.88 -141.98 12.91
CA GLY A 218 -16.60 -141.01 11.84
C GLY A 218 -16.87 -139.56 12.28
N LEU A 219 -17.91 -139.36 13.10
CA LEU A 219 -18.25 -138.06 13.69
C LEU A 219 -17.11 -137.54 14.57
N LEU A 220 -16.55 -138.39 15.46
CA LEU A 220 -15.44 -138.02 16.35
C LEU A 220 -14.16 -137.65 15.58
N GLN A 221 -13.86 -138.37 14.49
CA GLN A 221 -12.73 -138.03 13.63
C GLN A 221 -12.94 -136.72 12.86
N LYS A 222 -14.17 -136.42 12.42
CA LYS A 222 -14.53 -135.13 11.83
C LYS A 222 -14.36 -133.98 12.83
N PHE A 223 -14.88 -134.11 14.05
CA PHE A 223 -14.68 -133.11 15.11
C PHE A 223 -13.20 -132.89 15.43
N LYS A 224 -12.39 -133.95 15.47
CA LYS A 224 -10.94 -133.81 15.68
C LYS A 224 -10.27 -133.02 14.55
N ARG A 225 -10.65 -133.26 13.30
CA ARG A 225 -10.13 -132.50 12.14
C ARG A 225 -10.57 -131.04 12.17
N ILE A 226 -11.85 -130.79 12.43
CA ILE A 226 -12.41 -129.43 12.52
C ILE A 226 -11.75 -128.66 13.65
N TRP A 227 -11.58 -129.28 14.83
CA TRP A 227 -10.88 -128.68 15.95
C TRP A 227 -9.43 -128.33 15.63
N GLN A 228 -8.73 -129.21 14.89
CA GLN A 228 -7.37 -128.92 14.45
C GLN A 228 -7.33 -127.74 13.48
N THR A 229 -8.24 -127.69 12.49
CA THR A 229 -8.32 -126.57 11.55
C THR A 229 -8.74 -125.25 12.21
N VAL A 230 -9.63 -125.28 13.21
CA VAL A 230 -9.99 -124.10 14.01
C VAL A 230 -8.77 -123.61 14.79
N LYS A 231 -8.00 -124.53 15.37
CA LYS A 231 -6.76 -124.18 16.09
C LYS A 231 -5.72 -123.54 15.16
N ASP A 232 -5.61 -124.02 13.93
CA ASP A 232 -4.71 -123.44 12.93
C ASP A 232 -5.19 -122.04 12.49
N ILE A 233 -6.49 -121.84 12.26
CA ILE A 233 -7.08 -120.51 11.92
C ILE A 233 -6.90 -119.49 13.07
N LEU A 234 -6.99 -119.92 14.32
CA LEU A 234 -6.75 -119.05 15.48
C LEU A 234 -5.27 -118.72 15.69
N ALA A 235 -4.35 -119.48 15.09
CA ALA A 235 -2.92 -119.26 15.17
C ALA A 235 -2.35 -118.42 14.00
N GLU A 236 -3.13 -118.20 12.94
CA GLU A 236 -2.87 -117.16 11.92
C GLU A 236 -2.85 -115.77 12.56
#